data_AF-A0A7X7KX45-F1
#
_entry.id   AF-A0A7X7KX45-F1
#
_cell.length_a   1.000
_cell.length_b   1.000
_cell.length_c   1.000
_cell.angle_alpha   90.00
_cell.angle_beta   90.00
_cell.angle_gamma   90.00
#
_symmetry.space_group_name_H-M   'P 1'
#
loop_
_entity.id
_entity.type
_entity.pdbx_description
1 polymer ?
#
loop_
_entity_poly.entity_id
_entity_poly.type
_entity_poly.pdbx_seq_one_letter_code
_entity_poly.pdbx_strand_id
1 'polypeptide(L)'
;MTDTSATHAFAGPWGERAQLALDTLALRPTRGIPTWMLNDMQWSHLESFSGHPPGSYERDPARVYLAFQQAAGVCYIDQWIPENPLSMKTWGYDDTQARGATTGAEMIVRDGIVIDSPEAVVQHLEHVVFPRALAERQALEEDADARVRRLIEGEAAIQESFGNNLLKGPYGGFQ
;
A
#
# COMPACT_ATOMS: atom_id res chain seq x y z
N MET A 1 11.69 1.57 -25.99
CA MET A 1 11.90 0.14 -25.65
C MET A 1 11.93 0.07 -24.14
N THR A 2 10.86 -0.42 -23.52
CA THR A 2 10.79 -0.64 -22.07
C THR A 2 11.78 -1.74 -21.73
N ASP A 3 12.80 -1.41 -20.94
CA ASP A 3 13.71 -2.39 -20.38
C ASP A 3 12.91 -3.23 -19.36
N THR A 4 12.63 -4.49 -19.71
CA THR A 4 11.90 -5.45 -18.88
C THR A 4 12.82 -6.21 -17.92
N SER A 5 14.10 -5.84 -17.81
CA SER A 5 15.12 -6.49 -16.97
C SER A 5 14.62 -6.82 -15.54
N ALA A 6 13.91 -5.90 -14.88
CA ALA A 6 13.35 -6.09 -13.54
C ALA A 6 12.29 -7.22 -13.44
N THR A 7 11.56 -7.52 -14.53
CA THR A 7 10.51 -8.56 -14.54
C THR A 7 11.05 -9.98 -14.78
N HIS A 8 12.29 -10.12 -15.24
CA HIS A 8 12.87 -11.44 -15.54
C HIS A 8 13.17 -12.27 -14.29
N ALA A 9 13.32 -11.63 -13.11
CA ALA A 9 13.54 -12.32 -11.84
C ALA A 9 12.39 -13.29 -11.47
N PHE A 10 11.19 -13.04 -11.99
CA PHE A 10 9.98 -13.83 -11.72
C PHE A 10 9.45 -14.60 -12.93
N ALA A 11 10.29 -14.83 -13.94
CA ALA A 11 9.94 -15.63 -15.11
C ALA A 11 9.84 -17.16 -14.82
N GLY A 12 10.17 -17.58 -13.59
CA GLY A 12 10.04 -18.96 -13.12
C GLY A 12 8.59 -19.34 -12.76
N PRO A 13 8.34 -20.60 -12.39
CA PRO A 13 7.03 -21.03 -11.96
C PRO A 13 6.62 -20.32 -10.66
N TRP A 14 5.40 -19.78 -10.64
CA TRP A 14 4.78 -19.25 -9.44
C TRP A 14 4.42 -20.37 -8.46
N GLY A 15 4.54 -20.07 -7.17
CA GLY A 15 4.05 -20.92 -6.10
C GLY A 15 2.52 -20.98 -6.09
N GLU A 16 1.97 -21.97 -5.39
CA GLU A 16 0.54 -22.29 -5.39
C GLU A 16 -0.36 -21.08 -5.12
N ARG A 17 -0.01 -20.24 -4.14
CA ARG A 17 -0.82 -19.09 -3.76
C ARG A 17 -0.73 -17.96 -4.78
N ALA A 18 0.47 -17.61 -5.23
CA ALA A 18 0.63 -16.63 -6.30
C ALA A 18 -0.11 -17.07 -7.58
N GLN A 19 -0.05 -18.37 -7.90
CA GLN A 19 -0.79 -18.93 -9.04
C GLN A 19 -2.32 -18.86 -8.83
N LEU A 20 -2.82 -19.17 -7.63
CA LEU A 20 -4.23 -18.99 -7.28
C LEU A 20 -4.69 -17.54 -7.52
N ALA A 21 -3.89 -16.55 -7.12
CA ALA A 21 -4.18 -15.14 -7.37
C ALA A 21 -4.20 -14.81 -8.87
N LEU A 22 -3.18 -15.22 -9.62
CA LEU A 22 -3.11 -15.00 -11.07
C LEU A 22 -4.29 -15.62 -11.82
N ASP A 23 -4.63 -16.88 -11.51
CA ASP A 23 -5.74 -17.57 -12.15
C ASP A 23 -7.09 -16.92 -11.80
N THR A 24 -7.23 -16.45 -10.56
CA THR A 24 -8.41 -15.69 -10.13
C THR A 24 -8.55 -14.37 -10.88
N LEU A 25 -7.46 -13.59 -10.99
CA LEU A 25 -7.45 -12.32 -11.73
C LEU A 25 -7.73 -12.53 -13.23
N ALA A 26 -7.27 -13.65 -13.79
CA ALA A 26 -7.56 -14.06 -15.15
C ALA A 26 -8.96 -14.68 -15.35
N LEU A 27 -9.81 -14.68 -14.31
CA LEU A 27 -11.16 -15.23 -14.31
C LEU A 27 -11.22 -16.73 -14.68
N ARG A 28 -10.17 -17.49 -14.36
CA ARG A 28 -10.14 -18.94 -14.56
C ARG A 28 -10.83 -19.64 -13.39
N PRO A 29 -11.44 -20.82 -13.59
CA PRO A 29 -11.91 -21.64 -12.49
C PRO A 29 -10.75 -22.03 -11.56
N THR A 30 -10.85 -21.71 -10.27
CA THR A 30 -9.86 -22.04 -9.25
C THR A 30 -10.45 -22.89 -8.13
N ARG A 31 -9.60 -23.58 -7.37
CA ARG A 31 -9.98 -24.31 -6.15
C ARG A 31 -9.38 -23.58 -4.95
N GLY A 32 -10.23 -23.21 -4.00
CA GLY A 32 -9.84 -22.43 -2.81
C GLY A 32 -10.51 -21.06 -2.80
N ILE A 33 -10.22 -20.25 -1.78
CA ILE A 33 -10.71 -18.88 -1.67
C ILE A 33 -9.51 -17.94 -1.86
N PRO A 34 -9.43 -17.20 -2.99
CA PRO A 34 -8.39 -16.22 -3.17
C PRO A 34 -8.56 -15.14 -2.09
N THR A 35 -7.51 -14.95 -1.30
CA THR A 35 -7.52 -14.02 -0.17
C THR A 35 -6.61 -12.85 -0.50
N TRP A 36 -7.24 -11.69 -0.64
CA TRP A 36 -6.57 -10.40 -0.69
C TRP A 36 -5.99 -10.07 0.70
N MET A 37 -5.00 -9.19 0.75
CA MET A 37 -4.28 -8.81 1.96
C MET A 37 -5.18 -8.55 3.17
N LEU A 38 -4.65 -8.80 4.36
CA LEU A 38 -5.27 -8.45 5.63
C LEU A 38 -4.48 -7.34 6.33
N ASN A 39 -5.10 -6.17 6.51
CA ASN A 39 -4.48 -5.05 7.23
C ASN A 39 -4.95 -5.06 8.69
N ASP A 40 -4.38 -5.94 9.51
CA ASP A 40 -4.62 -5.92 10.95
C ASP A 40 -3.72 -4.86 11.61
N MET A 41 -4.34 -3.97 12.40
CA MET A 41 -3.63 -2.90 13.09
C MET A 41 -3.16 -3.32 14.50
N GLN A 42 -3.57 -4.50 14.98
CA GLN A 42 -3.24 -4.98 16.32
C GLN A 42 -1.97 -5.82 16.31
N TRP A 43 -0.89 -5.29 16.89
CA TRP A 43 0.44 -5.92 16.80
C TRP A 43 0.49 -7.30 17.45
N SER A 44 -0.23 -7.49 18.56
CA SER A 44 -0.27 -8.78 19.26
C SER A 44 -0.96 -9.87 18.43
N HIS A 45 -1.90 -9.52 17.55
CA HIS A 45 -2.46 -10.47 16.60
C HIS A 45 -1.43 -10.83 15.54
N LEU A 46 -0.78 -9.83 14.94
CA LEU A 46 0.27 -10.03 13.94
C LEU A 46 1.35 -10.96 14.47
N GLU A 47 1.82 -10.74 15.70
CA GLU A 47 2.84 -11.55 16.37
C GLU A 47 2.34 -12.96 16.71
N SER A 48 1.18 -13.11 17.36
CA SER A 48 0.69 -14.42 17.80
C SER A 48 0.30 -15.33 16.63
N PHE A 49 -0.36 -14.82 15.60
CA PHE A 49 -0.76 -15.60 14.42
C PHE A 49 0.43 -15.99 13.55
N SER A 50 1.49 -15.18 13.52
CA SER A 50 2.73 -15.50 12.80
C SER A 50 3.74 -16.31 13.62
N GLY A 51 3.47 -16.57 14.91
CA GLY A 51 4.36 -17.30 15.80
C GLY A 51 5.59 -16.50 16.27
N HIS A 52 5.53 -15.17 16.18
CA HIS A 52 6.58 -14.28 16.68
C HIS A 52 6.37 -13.90 18.15
N PRO A 53 7.44 -13.74 18.95
CA PRO A 53 7.31 -13.34 20.36
C PRO A 53 6.83 -11.89 20.48
N PRO A 54 6.22 -11.50 21.61
CA PRO A 54 5.78 -10.12 21.85
C PRO A 54 6.89 -9.08 21.64
N GLY A 55 6.55 -7.95 21.00
CA GLY A 55 7.48 -6.87 20.68
C GLY A 55 8.36 -7.14 19.46
N SER A 56 8.09 -8.18 18.68
CA SER A 56 8.77 -8.41 17.39
C SER A 56 8.30 -7.45 16.31
N TYR A 57 7.01 -7.08 16.31
CA TYR A 57 6.45 -6.22 15.29
C TYR A 57 7.08 -4.83 15.28
N GLU A 58 7.26 -4.24 16.46
CA GLU A 58 7.91 -2.93 16.60
C GLU A 58 9.35 -2.93 16.09
N ARG A 59 10.06 -4.06 16.27
CA ARG A 59 11.48 -4.19 15.90
C ARG A 59 11.67 -4.48 14.41
N ASP A 60 10.75 -5.22 13.79
CA ASP A 60 10.85 -5.67 12.40
C ASP A 60 9.43 -5.82 11.79
N PRO A 61 8.74 -4.69 11.53
CA PRO A 61 7.34 -4.69 11.11
C PRO A 61 7.15 -5.42 9.78
N ALA A 62 8.04 -5.18 8.81
CA ALA A 62 7.97 -5.79 7.48
C ALA A 62 7.99 -7.32 7.54
N ARG A 63 8.92 -7.90 8.32
CA ARG A 63 9.03 -9.35 8.44
C ARG A 63 7.83 -9.97 9.13
N VAL A 64 7.41 -9.41 10.27
CA VAL A 64 6.29 -9.96 11.06
C VAL A 64 4.99 -9.82 10.28
N TYR A 65 4.80 -8.70 9.58
CA TYR A 65 3.64 -8.48 8.71
C TYR A 65 3.59 -9.49 7.56
N LEU A 66 4.70 -9.73 6.86
CA LEU A 66 4.75 -10.74 5.79
C LEU A 66 4.44 -12.14 6.33
N ALA A 67 5.03 -12.52 7.45
CA ALA A 67 4.78 -13.81 8.09
C ALA A 67 3.31 -13.98 8.49
N PHE A 68 2.68 -12.92 9.00
CA PHE A 68 1.25 -12.90 9.29
C PHE A 68 0.40 -13.12 8.02
N GLN A 69 0.67 -12.37 6.94
CA GLN A 69 -0.05 -12.54 5.68
C GLN A 69 0.07 -13.98 5.15
N GLN A 70 1.27 -14.55 5.25
CA GLN A 70 1.53 -15.93 4.87
C GLN A 70 0.79 -16.93 5.79
N ALA A 71 0.76 -16.72 7.10
CA ALA A 71 0.03 -17.58 8.02
C ALA A 71 -1.49 -17.52 7.78
N ALA A 72 -2.01 -16.34 7.43
CA ALA A 72 -3.43 -16.11 7.13
C ALA A 72 -3.88 -16.66 5.77
N GLY A 73 -2.98 -17.20 4.96
CA GLY A 73 -3.33 -17.77 3.65
C GLY A 73 -3.49 -16.73 2.54
N VAL A 74 -3.02 -15.49 2.75
CA VAL A 74 -3.05 -14.44 1.73
C VAL A 74 -2.28 -14.88 0.49
N CYS A 75 -2.87 -14.61 -0.68
CA CYS A 75 -2.31 -14.96 -1.97
C CYS A 75 -1.98 -13.73 -2.84
N TYR A 76 -2.49 -12.56 -2.48
CA TYR A 76 -2.30 -11.32 -3.23
C TYR A 76 -2.22 -10.11 -2.28
N ILE A 77 -1.22 -9.24 -2.48
CA ILE A 77 -1.08 -7.96 -1.78
C ILE A 77 -0.83 -6.87 -2.81
N ASP A 78 -1.60 -5.81 -2.77
CA ASP A 78 -1.31 -4.56 -3.49
C ASP A 78 -0.78 -3.50 -2.51
N GLN A 79 -1.43 -3.27 -1.38
CA GLN A 79 -0.99 -2.27 -0.40
C GLN A 79 0.03 -2.87 0.58
N TRP A 80 1.31 -2.71 0.27
CA TRP A 80 2.38 -3.08 1.18
C TRP A 80 2.66 -1.93 2.17
N ILE A 81 1.97 -1.95 3.31
CA ILE A 81 2.02 -0.90 4.34
C ILE A 81 2.35 -1.45 5.75
N PRO A 82 3.44 -2.22 5.91
CA PRO A 82 3.77 -2.88 7.18
C PRO A 82 4.07 -1.89 8.31
N GLU A 83 4.42 -0.65 8.02
CA GLU A 83 4.69 0.35 9.06
C GLU A 83 3.42 1.07 9.52
N ASN A 84 2.30 0.95 8.78
CA ASN A 84 1.08 1.67 9.12
C ASN A 84 0.55 1.33 10.53
N PRO A 85 0.56 0.06 10.98
CA PRO A 85 0.20 -0.26 12.36
C PRO A 85 1.10 0.39 13.41
N LEU A 86 2.34 0.81 13.09
CA LEU A 86 3.22 1.49 14.08
C LEU A 86 2.64 2.81 14.58
N SER A 87 1.78 3.45 13.78
CA SER A 87 1.05 4.66 14.16
C SER A 87 -0.13 4.40 15.10
N MET A 88 -0.52 3.14 15.28
CA MET A 88 -1.62 2.73 16.16
C MET A 88 -1.08 2.02 17.40
N LYS A 89 -1.53 2.47 18.58
CA LYS A 89 -1.33 1.77 19.85
C LYS A 89 -2.40 0.70 20.03
N THR A 90 -2.31 -0.07 21.12
CA THR A 90 -3.25 -1.14 21.49
C THR A 90 -4.73 -0.71 21.47
N TRP A 91 -5.02 0.58 21.62
CA TRP A 91 -6.37 1.16 21.67
C TRP A 91 -6.68 2.12 20.50
N GLY A 92 -5.87 2.09 19.44
CA GLY A 92 -5.97 3.01 18.30
C GLY A 92 -4.95 4.15 18.37
N TYR A 93 -5.25 5.29 17.74
CA TYR A 93 -4.41 6.48 17.81
C TYR A 93 -4.40 7.04 19.25
N ASP A 94 -3.24 7.50 19.71
CA ASP A 94 -3.15 8.26 20.95
C ASP A 94 -3.47 9.75 20.71
N ASP A 95 -3.63 10.52 21.79
CA ASP A 95 -3.95 11.96 21.72
C ASP A 95 -2.80 12.81 21.17
N THR A 96 -1.64 12.22 20.88
CA THR A 96 -0.52 12.92 20.23
C THR A 96 -0.66 12.95 18.71
N GLN A 97 -1.54 12.11 18.13
CA GLN A 97 -1.76 12.08 16.70
C GLN A 97 -2.57 13.28 16.23
N ALA A 98 -2.07 13.98 15.22
CA ALA A 98 -2.78 15.10 14.61
C ALA A 98 -4.15 14.65 14.08
N ARG A 99 -5.22 15.29 14.56
CA ARG A 99 -6.57 15.07 14.07
C ARG A 99 -6.76 15.82 12.76
N GLY A 100 -7.44 15.18 11.82
CA GLY A 100 -7.83 15.72 10.52
C GLY A 100 -9.35 15.74 10.36
N ALA A 101 -9.80 15.99 9.13
CA ALA A 101 -11.22 16.13 8.79
C ALA A 101 -12.10 14.96 9.23
N THR A 102 -11.55 13.74 9.20
CA THR A 102 -12.28 12.52 9.55
C THR A 102 -11.90 11.96 10.91
N THR A 103 -10.97 12.59 11.63
CA THR A 103 -10.50 12.13 12.95
C THR A 103 -10.74 13.17 14.05
N GLY A 104 -11.65 14.11 13.81
CA GLY A 104 -12.17 15.02 14.84
C GLY A 104 -11.37 16.30 15.05
N ALA A 105 -10.79 16.86 13.99
CA ALA A 105 -10.20 18.19 14.08
C ALA A 105 -11.29 19.26 14.29
N GLU A 106 -11.03 20.22 15.17
CA GLU A 106 -11.94 21.36 15.42
C GLU A 106 -12.00 22.32 14.23
N MET A 107 -10.91 22.40 13.45
CA MET A 107 -10.79 23.24 12.28
C MET A 107 -9.96 22.55 11.20
N ILE A 108 -10.39 22.69 9.94
CA ILE A 108 -9.69 22.14 8.79
C ILE A 108 -8.94 23.26 8.09
N VAL A 109 -7.62 23.19 8.10
CA VAL A 109 -6.77 24.12 7.36
C VAL A 109 -6.01 23.33 6.30
N ARG A 110 -6.18 23.71 5.03
CA ARG A 110 -5.51 23.08 3.88
C ARG A 110 -4.76 24.13 3.08
N ASP A 111 -3.46 23.93 2.92
CA ASP A 111 -2.56 24.85 2.20
C ASP A 111 -2.71 26.32 2.65
N GLY A 112 -2.95 26.54 3.96
CA GLY A 112 -3.14 27.86 4.56
C GLY A 112 -4.57 28.42 4.47
N ILE A 113 -5.52 27.71 3.86
CA ILE A 113 -6.93 28.12 3.74
C ILE A 113 -7.76 27.36 4.77
N VAL A 114 -8.54 28.09 5.58
CA VAL A 114 -9.53 27.52 6.49
C VAL A 114 -10.72 27.02 5.66
N ILE A 115 -11.10 25.76 5.83
CA ILE A 115 -12.24 25.15 5.17
C ILE A 115 -13.41 25.14 6.15
N ASP A 116 -14.21 26.20 6.11
CA ASP A 116 -15.40 26.41 6.96
C ASP A 116 -16.72 26.37 6.19
N SER A 117 -16.65 26.21 4.86
CA SER A 117 -17.77 26.31 3.94
C SER A 117 -17.47 25.59 2.61
N PRO A 118 -18.50 25.21 1.84
CA PRO A 118 -18.32 24.73 0.47
C PRO A 118 -17.58 25.74 -0.42
N GLU A 119 -17.79 27.04 -0.22
CA GLU A 119 -17.13 28.10 -0.98
C GLU A 119 -15.62 28.15 -0.68
N ALA A 120 -15.21 27.92 0.57
CA ALA A 120 -13.80 27.79 0.92
C ALA A 120 -13.14 26.56 0.28
N VAL A 121 -13.90 25.47 0.09
CA VAL A 121 -13.45 24.30 -0.69
C VAL A 121 -13.23 24.70 -2.15
N VAL A 122 -14.19 25.38 -2.78
CA VAL A 122 -14.05 25.85 -4.17
C VAL A 122 -12.84 26.76 -4.30
N GLN A 123 -12.64 27.71 -3.37
CA GLN A 123 -11.47 28.57 -3.34
C GLN A 123 -10.15 27.76 -3.29
N HIS A 124 -10.07 26.75 -2.43
CA HIS A 124 -8.89 25.87 -2.33
C HIS A 124 -8.68 25.07 -3.62
N LEU A 125 -9.74 24.54 -4.22
CA LEU A 125 -9.66 23.82 -5.48
C LEU A 125 -9.11 24.70 -6.61
N GLU A 126 -9.67 25.89 -6.79
CA GLU A 126 -9.33 26.80 -7.89
C GLU A 126 -7.94 27.41 -7.75
N HIS A 127 -7.54 27.80 -6.54
CA HIS A 127 -6.27 28.49 -6.31
C HIS A 127 -5.09 27.56 -6.02
N VAL A 128 -5.35 26.33 -5.55
CA VAL A 128 -4.30 25.40 -5.12
C VAL A 128 -4.34 24.10 -5.89
N VAL A 129 -5.46 23.37 -5.84
CA VAL A 129 -5.50 21.99 -6.35
C VAL A 129 -5.40 21.95 -7.88
N PHE A 130 -6.21 22.72 -8.61
CA PHE A 130 -6.17 22.70 -10.08
C PHE A 130 -4.85 23.24 -10.66
N PRO A 131 -4.29 24.37 -10.17
CA PRO A 131 -2.98 24.83 -10.63
C PRO A 131 -1.87 23.80 -10.35
N ARG A 132 -1.89 23.18 -9.16
CA ARG A 132 -0.93 22.11 -8.80
C ARG A 132 -1.07 20.91 -9.73
N ALA A 133 -2.30 20.42 -9.97
CA ALA A 133 -2.55 19.30 -10.86
C ALA A 133 -2.08 19.57 -12.31
N LEU A 134 -2.27 20.79 -12.81
CA LEU A 134 -1.78 21.19 -14.13
C LEU A 134 -0.25 21.19 -14.20
N ALA A 135 0.43 21.69 -13.16
CA ALA A 135 1.88 21.67 -13.07
C ALA A 135 2.42 20.23 -12.94
N GLU A 136 1.78 19.40 -12.12
CA GLU A 136 2.11 17.97 -11.97
C GLU A 136 1.96 17.21 -13.29
N ARG A 137 0.88 17.47 -14.04
CA ARG A 137 0.70 16.88 -15.38
C ARG A 137 1.86 17.24 -16.31
N GLN A 138 2.26 18.52 -16.35
CA GLN A 138 3.36 18.95 -17.20
C GLN A 138 4.68 18.28 -16.79
N ALA A 139 4.98 18.24 -15.49
CA ALA A 139 6.17 17.57 -14.98
C ALA A 139 6.16 16.05 -15.27
N LEU A 140 4.99 15.40 -15.21
CA LEU A 140 4.83 14.00 -15.58
C LEU A 140 5.07 13.77 -17.07
N GLU A 141 4.60 14.66 -17.95
CA GLU A 141 4.86 14.56 -19.39
C GLU A 141 6.36 14.67 -19.72
N GLU A 142 7.11 15.46 -18.95
CA GLU A 142 8.55 15.66 -19.14
C GLU A 142 9.41 14.45 -18.68
N ASP A 143 8.95 13.68 -17.67
CA ASP A 143 9.71 12.56 -17.06
C ASP A 143 8.92 11.23 -16.99
N ALA A 144 7.95 11.04 -17.88
CA ALA A 144 7.00 9.92 -17.83
C ALA A 144 7.69 8.56 -17.76
N ASP A 145 8.65 8.30 -18.64
CA ASP A 145 9.34 7.02 -18.74
C ASP A 145 10.15 6.71 -17.47
N ALA A 146 10.85 7.69 -16.90
CA ALA A 146 11.63 7.45 -15.69
C ALA A 146 10.71 7.31 -14.46
N ARG A 147 9.55 7.99 -14.45
CA ARG A 147 8.54 7.81 -13.40
C ARG A 147 7.95 6.40 -13.43
N VAL A 148 7.54 5.91 -14.61
CA VAL A 148 7.03 4.55 -14.79
C VAL A 148 8.08 3.52 -14.40
N ARG A 149 9.35 3.72 -14.80
CA ARG A 149 10.44 2.81 -14.41
C ARG A 149 10.60 2.74 -12.89
N ARG A 150 10.63 3.88 -12.20
CA ARG A 150 10.74 3.93 -10.73
C ARG A 150 9.58 3.23 -10.04
N LEU A 151 8.36 3.37 -10.58
CA LEU A 151 7.19 2.67 -10.04
C LEU A 151 7.34 1.15 -10.21
N ILE A 152 7.72 0.67 -11.39
CA ILE A 152 7.94 -0.76 -11.66
C ILE A 152 9.05 -1.32 -10.78
N GLU A 153 10.17 -0.62 -10.66
CA GLU A 153 11.30 -1.01 -9.80
C GLU A 153 10.89 -1.12 -8.33
N GLY A 154 10.09 -0.16 -7.84
CA GLY A 154 9.55 -0.20 -6.48
C GLY A 154 8.65 -1.42 -6.24
N GLU A 155 7.78 -1.74 -7.19
CA GLU A 155 6.91 -2.92 -7.10
C GLU A 155 7.70 -4.23 -7.18
N ALA A 156 8.69 -4.30 -8.06
CA ALA A 156 9.57 -5.46 -8.19
C ALA A 156 10.38 -5.72 -6.90
N ALA A 157 10.92 -4.66 -6.28
CA ALA A 157 11.66 -4.78 -5.03
C ALA A 157 10.80 -5.35 -3.88
N ILE A 158 9.50 -4.99 -3.83
CA ILE A 158 8.58 -5.59 -2.86
C ILE A 158 8.29 -7.05 -3.24
N GLN A 159 8.06 -7.35 -4.51
CA GLN A 159 7.85 -8.73 -4.98
C GLN A 159 9.03 -9.65 -4.65
N GLU A 160 10.27 -9.13 -4.68
CA GLU A 160 11.46 -9.88 -4.24
C GLU A 160 11.39 -10.27 -2.77
N SER A 161 10.91 -9.39 -1.89
CA SER A 161 10.73 -9.70 -0.47
C SER A 161 9.65 -10.77 -0.23
N PHE A 162 8.66 -10.86 -1.11
CA PHE A 162 7.58 -11.85 -1.02
C PHE A 162 7.99 -13.23 -1.56
N GLY A 163 8.95 -13.26 -2.49
CA GLY A 163 9.32 -14.44 -3.25
C GLY A 163 8.20 -14.90 -4.20
N ASN A 164 8.27 -16.15 -4.66
CA ASN A 164 7.41 -16.63 -5.74
C ASN A 164 6.06 -17.19 -5.27
N ASN A 165 5.79 -17.24 -3.97
CA ASN A 165 4.54 -17.84 -3.45
C ASN A 165 3.50 -16.79 -3.02
N LEU A 166 3.77 -15.50 -3.19
CA LEU A 166 2.81 -14.45 -2.87
C LEU A 166 2.88 -13.39 -3.97
N LEU A 167 1.73 -13.03 -4.54
CA LEU A 167 1.69 -12.10 -5.67
C LEU A 167 1.58 -10.65 -5.17
N LYS A 168 2.54 -9.81 -5.57
CA LYS A 168 2.44 -8.36 -5.48
C LYS A 168 1.63 -7.84 -6.66
N GLY A 169 0.59 -7.07 -6.38
CA GLY A 169 -0.11 -6.26 -7.36
C GLY A 169 0.33 -4.81 -7.33
N PRO A 170 0.15 -4.04 -8.41
CA PRO A 170 0.48 -2.62 -8.40
C PRO A 170 -0.39 -1.85 -7.39
N TYR A 171 0.20 -0.88 -6.69
CA TYR A 171 -0.51 0.04 -5.81
C TYR A 171 -0.04 1.48 -6.03
N GLY A 172 -0.82 2.48 -5.56
CA GLY A 172 -0.46 3.90 -5.49
C GLY A 172 0.41 4.46 -6.63
N GLY A 173 -0.20 5.13 -7.60
CA GLY A 173 0.51 5.71 -8.75
C GLY A 173 0.42 4.90 -10.05
N PHE A 174 -0.26 3.75 -10.00
CA PHE A 174 -0.70 2.98 -11.18
C PHE A 174 -2.23 3.09 -11.44
N GLN A 175 -2.90 4.06 -10.80
CA GLN A 175 -4.34 4.33 -10.90
C GLN A 175 -4.65 5.40 -11.95
#